data_AF-A0A3M2QP74-F1
#
_entry.id   AF-A0A3M2QP74-F1
#
_cell.length_a   1.000
_cell.length_b   1.000
_cell.length_c   1.000
_cell.angle_alpha   90.00
_cell.angle_beta   90.00
_cell.angle_gamma   90.00
#
_symmetry.space_group_name_H-M   'P 1'
#
loop_
_entity.id
_entity.type
_entity.pdbx_description
1 polymer ?
#
loop_
_entity_poly.entity_id
_entity_poly.type
_entity_poly.pdbx_seq_one_letter_code
_entity_poly.pdbx_strand_id
1 'polypeptide(L)'
;MDNFVVTLDERETSSLGQNQAIEERRCLVKKCREELAAHRKTRTGITIEPSKVRLVTKQSDVYTWVYTAEVAHLFSKNLSDHGLTAHKELCREVGQSFHAVTFAEAAIGADHSSLGIYRPSTYPPASSVLSTESEAMTHGKLGTQTTCQLYSIEESLKAEAARRECLQKELESLSAEHEHLAQQFRQQAEKASQSESMLYKCLQVINQIASLAEEVQQDCRSTEDLSVFPR
;
A
#
# COMPACT_ATOMS: atom_id res chain seq x y z
N MET A 1 30.18 32.19 -2.90
CA MET A 1 28.84 32.80 -3.04
C MET A 1 27.91 31.61 -3.11
N ASP A 2 27.63 30.96 -1.98
CA ASP A 2 27.03 29.62 -2.00
C ASP A 2 26.14 29.49 -0.77
N ASN A 3 24.84 29.74 -0.95
CA ASN A 3 23.79 29.44 0.04
C ASN A 3 22.39 29.65 -0.55
N PHE A 4 22.08 29.14 -1.74
CA PHE A 4 20.74 29.33 -2.32
C PHE A 4 20.13 28.14 -3.09
N VAL A 5 20.73 26.95 -3.09
CA VAL A 5 20.25 25.82 -3.92
C VAL A 5 19.69 24.63 -3.11
N VAL A 6 19.59 24.71 -1.78
CA VAL A 6 19.14 23.54 -0.97
C VAL A 6 17.65 23.60 -0.55
N THR A 7 16.92 24.70 -0.75
CA THR A 7 15.62 24.89 -0.08
C THR A 7 14.34 24.64 -0.91
N LEU A 8 14.46 24.18 -2.16
CA LEU A 8 13.30 23.91 -3.04
C LEU A 8 12.92 22.43 -3.13
N ASP A 9 13.89 21.52 -3.07
CA ASP A 9 13.68 20.08 -3.26
C ASP A 9 13.01 19.37 -2.05
N GLU A 10 13.30 19.83 -0.83
CA GLU A 10 12.72 19.27 0.40
C GLU A 10 11.23 19.64 0.60
N ARG A 11 10.77 20.75 0.00
CA ARG A 11 9.37 21.18 0.11
C ARG A 11 8.45 20.43 -0.85
N GLU A 12 8.93 20.10 -2.04
CA GLU A 12 8.15 19.36 -3.05
C GLU A 12 8.02 17.88 -2.68
N THR A 13 9.11 17.25 -2.21
CA THR A 13 9.12 15.85 -1.72
C THR A 13 8.24 15.66 -0.48
N SER A 14 8.21 16.64 0.43
CA SER A 14 7.31 16.64 1.60
C SER A 14 5.83 16.74 1.18
N SER A 15 5.51 17.56 0.18
CA SER A 15 4.14 17.70 -0.32
C SER A 15 3.64 16.46 -1.06
N LEU A 16 4.53 15.79 -1.81
CA LEU A 16 4.19 14.59 -2.58
C LEU A 16 3.88 13.40 -1.66
N GLY A 17 4.70 13.19 -0.63
CA GLY A 17 4.47 12.16 0.39
C GLY A 17 3.19 12.42 1.22
N GLN A 18 2.87 13.68 1.51
CA GLN A 18 1.63 14.06 2.19
C GLN A 18 0.38 13.80 1.33
N ASN A 19 0.44 14.11 0.03
CA ASN A 19 -0.67 13.86 -0.90
C ASN A 19 -0.96 12.37 -1.09
N GLN A 20 0.08 11.54 -1.15
CA GLN A 20 -0.05 10.09 -1.22
C GLN A 20 -0.69 9.51 0.04
N ALA A 21 -0.26 9.92 1.24
CA ALA A 21 -0.83 9.46 2.50
C ALA A 21 -2.31 9.87 2.68
N ILE A 22 -2.71 11.03 2.15
CA ILE A 22 -4.11 11.49 2.15
C ILE A 22 -4.97 10.64 1.20
N GLU A 23 -4.45 10.29 0.02
CA GLU A 23 -5.17 9.46 -0.94
C GLU A 23 -5.28 8.01 -0.47
N GLU A 24 -4.22 7.44 0.10
CA GLU A 24 -4.24 6.12 0.75
C GLU A 24 -5.27 6.07 1.88
N ARG A 25 -5.35 7.15 2.69
CA ARG A 25 -6.40 7.29 3.71
C ARG A 25 -7.79 7.27 3.08
N ARG A 26 -8.02 8.05 2.02
CA ARG A 26 -9.31 8.14 1.33
C ARG A 26 -9.74 6.78 0.77
N CYS A 27 -8.80 6.08 0.13
CA CYS A 27 -9.01 4.74 -0.42
C CYS A 27 -9.39 3.74 0.67
N LEU A 28 -8.68 3.73 1.80
CA LEU A 28 -8.95 2.82 2.90
C LEU A 28 -10.33 3.05 3.53
N VAL A 29 -10.72 4.31 3.76
CA VAL A 29 -12.05 4.64 4.28
C VAL A 29 -13.16 4.19 3.33
N LYS A 30 -12.95 4.39 2.03
CA LYS A 30 -13.90 3.94 1.01
C LYS A 30 -14.05 2.42 1.02
N LYS A 31 -12.93 1.69 1.01
CA LYS A 31 -12.93 0.22 1.07
C LYS A 31 -13.61 -0.30 2.34
N CYS A 32 -13.35 0.33 3.48
CA CYS A 32 -14.00 -0.03 4.74
C CYS A 32 -15.52 0.12 4.68
N ARG A 33 -16.02 1.22 4.12
CA ARG A 33 -17.46 1.43 3.92
C ARG A 33 -18.09 0.41 2.99
N GLU A 34 -17.38 0.03 1.93
CA GLU A 34 -17.82 -0.99 0.97
C GLU A 34 -17.92 -2.36 1.65
N GLU A 35 -16.92 -2.77 2.42
CA GLU A 35 -16.93 -4.04 3.15
C GLU A 35 -18.03 -4.10 4.21
N LEU A 36 -18.23 -3.02 4.97
CA LEU A 36 -19.34 -2.93 5.93
C LEU A 36 -20.71 -3.00 5.25
N ALA A 37 -20.88 -2.33 4.09
CA ALA A 37 -22.12 -2.38 3.32
C ALA A 37 -22.38 -3.78 2.76
N ALA A 38 -21.34 -4.44 2.24
CA ALA A 38 -21.41 -5.80 1.71
C ALA A 38 -21.75 -6.81 2.81
N HIS A 39 -21.06 -6.74 3.95
CA HIS A 39 -21.31 -7.61 5.10
C HIS A 39 -22.77 -7.50 5.57
N ARG A 40 -23.28 -6.28 5.74
CA ARG A 40 -24.68 -6.06 6.10
C ARG A 40 -25.64 -6.64 5.05
N LYS A 41 -25.39 -6.41 3.76
CA LYS A 41 -26.24 -6.95 2.68
C LYS A 41 -26.30 -8.48 2.76
N THR A 42 -25.17 -9.14 2.99
CA THR A 42 -25.10 -10.60 3.13
C THR A 42 -25.85 -11.10 4.37
N ARG A 43 -25.78 -10.37 5.49
CA ARG A 43 -26.38 -10.81 6.76
C ARG A 43 -27.87 -10.48 6.89
N THR A 44 -28.28 -9.27 6.52
CA THR A 44 -29.64 -8.75 6.75
C THR A 44 -30.46 -8.68 5.46
N GLY A 45 -29.85 -8.88 4.29
CA GLY A 45 -30.49 -8.66 2.98
C GLY A 45 -30.65 -7.19 2.59
N ILE A 46 -30.31 -6.24 3.49
CA ILE A 46 -30.56 -4.81 3.29
C ILE A 46 -29.44 -4.16 2.47
N THR A 47 -29.82 -3.64 1.30
CA THR A 47 -28.91 -2.88 0.43
C THR A 47 -29.00 -1.38 0.75
N ILE A 48 -27.95 -0.83 1.36
CA ILE A 48 -27.76 0.62 1.53
C ILE A 48 -26.40 0.99 0.94
N GLU A 49 -26.36 2.16 0.32
CA GLU A 49 -25.16 2.76 -0.25
C GLU A 49 -24.00 2.82 0.78
N PRO A 50 -22.75 2.50 0.39
CA PRO A 50 -21.58 2.60 1.27
C PRO A 50 -21.44 3.95 1.98
N SER A 51 -21.80 5.05 1.30
CA SER A 51 -21.79 6.42 1.82
C SER A 51 -22.75 6.64 3.01
N LYS A 52 -23.80 5.83 3.11
CA LYS A 52 -24.88 5.93 4.11
C LYS A 52 -24.73 4.90 5.23
N VAL A 53 -23.66 4.12 5.25
CA VAL A 53 -23.35 3.20 6.35
C VAL A 53 -22.95 4.02 7.57
N ARG A 54 -23.66 3.80 8.67
CA ARG A 54 -23.39 4.40 9.98
C ARG A 54 -23.03 3.29 10.98
N LEU A 55 -22.03 3.56 11.82
CA LEU A 55 -21.69 2.71 12.97
C LEU A 55 -22.63 3.01 14.14
N VAL A 56 -22.93 4.29 14.37
CA VAL A 56 -23.89 4.71 15.39
C VAL A 56 -25.26 4.82 14.76
N THR A 57 -26.01 3.73 14.81
CA THR A 57 -27.37 3.62 14.28
C THR A 57 -28.39 4.21 15.25
N LYS A 58 -29.48 4.74 14.70
CA LYS A 58 -30.66 5.21 15.44
C LYS A 58 -31.77 4.16 15.34
N GLN A 59 -32.74 4.20 16.24
CA GLN A 59 -33.91 3.30 16.17
C GLN A 59 -34.74 3.45 14.87
N SER A 60 -34.60 4.59 14.18
CA SER A 60 -35.19 4.84 12.86
C SER A 60 -34.44 4.19 11.70
N ASP A 61 -33.23 3.68 11.94
CA ASP A 61 -32.42 3.04 10.91
C ASP A 61 -32.94 1.61 10.69
N VAL A 62 -32.74 1.06 9.50
CA VAL A 62 -33.25 -0.27 9.13
C VAL A 62 -32.38 -1.42 9.67
N TYR A 63 -31.24 -1.10 10.29
CA TYR A 63 -30.29 -2.07 10.83
C TYR A 63 -29.57 -1.50 12.05
N THR A 64 -29.06 -2.40 12.90
CA THR A 64 -28.17 -2.08 14.01
C THR A 64 -26.97 -3.02 14.03
N TRP A 65 -26.00 -2.76 14.90
CA TRP A 65 -24.82 -3.59 15.07
C TRP A 65 -24.87 -4.32 16.40
N VAL A 66 -24.53 -5.61 16.37
CA VAL A 66 -24.25 -6.41 17.55
C VAL A 66 -22.73 -6.55 17.63
N TYR A 67 -22.16 -6.27 18.80
CA TYR A 67 -20.72 -6.29 18.99
C TYR A 67 -20.32 -6.76 20.39
N THR A 68 -19.11 -7.31 20.49
CA THR A 68 -18.49 -7.71 21.77
C THR A 68 -17.91 -6.51 22.51
N ALA A 69 -17.68 -6.66 23.82
CA ALA A 69 -17.14 -5.59 24.67
C ALA A 69 -15.78 -5.07 24.19
N GLU A 70 -14.96 -5.92 23.56
CA GLU A 70 -13.61 -5.61 23.09
C GLU A 70 -13.61 -4.51 22.00
N VAL A 71 -14.58 -4.56 21.10
CA VAL A 71 -14.71 -3.62 19.97
C VAL A 71 -15.73 -2.50 20.24
N ALA A 72 -16.32 -2.43 21.45
CA ALA A 72 -17.34 -1.44 21.79
C ALA A 72 -16.85 0.00 21.61
N HIS A 73 -15.56 0.24 21.80
CA HIS A 73 -14.93 1.54 21.60
C HIS A 73 -15.03 2.04 20.14
N LEU A 74 -15.12 1.14 19.16
CA LEU A 74 -15.30 1.45 17.73
C LEU A 74 -16.73 1.93 17.41
N PHE A 75 -17.70 1.68 18.30
CA PHE A 75 -19.10 2.11 18.12
C PHE A 75 -19.43 3.40 18.88
N SER A 76 -18.43 4.05 19.47
CA SER A 76 -18.60 5.32 20.18
C SER A 76 -18.74 6.53 19.24
N LYS A 77 -18.30 6.41 17.99
CA LYS A 77 -18.28 7.49 16.99
C LYS A 77 -18.71 6.97 15.61
N ASN A 78 -19.01 7.88 14.68
CA ASN A 78 -19.31 7.50 13.29
C ASN A 78 -18.02 7.34 12.48
N LEU A 79 -18.10 6.65 11.33
CA LEU A 79 -16.97 6.40 10.43
C LEU A 79 -16.23 7.68 10.02
N SER A 80 -16.94 8.81 9.88
CA SER A 80 -16.33 10.11 9.55
C SER A 80 -15.36 10.61 10.62
N ASP A 81 -15.54 10.18 11.87
CA ASP A 81 -14.87 10.74 13.04
C ASP A 81 -13.79 9.79 13.59
N HIS A 82 -13.61 8.62 12.95
CA HIS A 82 -12.60 7.64 13.29
C HIS A 82 -11.28 7.88 12.57
N GLY A 83 -10.18 7.61 13.26
CA GLY A 83 -8.85 7.57 12.66
C GLY A 83 -8.62 6.35 11.77
N LEU A 84 -7.49 6.35 11.05
CA LEU A 84 -7.06 5.25 10.17
C LEU A 84 -6.99 3.89 10.89
N THR A 85 -6.48 3.87 12.12
CA THR A 85 -6.32 2.65 12.92
C THR A 85 -7.67 1.99 13.20
N ALA A 86 -8.68 2.78 13.58
CA ALA A 86 -10.03 2.30 13.81
C ALA A 86 -10.69 1.76 12.53
N HIS A 87 -10.44 2.35 11.36
CA HIS A 87 -10.94 1.80 10.09
C HIS A 87 -10.32 0.44 9.73
N LYS A 88 -9.02 0.28 9.98
CA LYS A 88 -8.34 -1.03 9.80
C LYS A 88 -8.91 -2.09 10.73
N GLU A 89 -9.15 -1.70 11.98
CA GLU A 89 -9.73 -2.57 12.99
C GLU A 89 -11.17 -2.96 12.63
N LEU A 90 -12.00 -2.01 12.18
CA LEU A 90 -13.35 -2.27 11.68
C LEU A 90 -13.36 -3.27 10.51
N CYS A 91 -12.47 -3.11 9.53
CA CYS A 91 -12.33 -4.05 8.42
C CYS A 91 -11.90 -5.45 8.87
N ARG A 92 -11.08 -5.55 9.90
CA ARG A 92 -10.60 -6.85 10.40
C ARG A 92 -11.67 -7.56 11.22
N GLU A 93 -12.34 -6.82 12.09
CA GLU A 93 -13.24 -7.38 13.10
C GLU A 93 -14.69 -7.57 12.59
N VAL A 94 -15.04 -7.02 11.43
CA VAL A 94 -16.37 -7.19 10.82
C VAL A 94 -16.66 -8.67 10.52
N GLY A 95 -17.78 -9.17 11.04
CA GLY A 95 -18.21 -10.56 10.94
C GLY A 95 -17.59 -11.50 11.97
N GLN A 96 -16.62 -11.05 12.75
CA GLN A 96 -16.00 -11.82 13.84
C GLN A 96 -16.49 -11.30 15.19
N SER A 97 -16.09 -10.07 15.52
CA SER A 97 -16.36 -9.43 16.82
C SER A 97 -17.58 -8.52 16.77
N PHE A 98 -18.04 -8.15 15.57
CA PHE A 98 -19.30 -7.46 15.38
C PHE A 98 -19.97 -7.81 14.06
N HIS A 99 -21.29 -7.69 13.98
CA HIS A 99 -22.05 -7.92 12.74
C HIS A 99 -23.34 -7.11 12.71
N ALA A 100 -23.89 -6.91 11.51
CA ALA A 100 -25.14 -6.19 11.32
C ALA A 100 -26.34 -7.11 11.49
N VAL A 101 -27.37 -6.63 12.16
CA VAL A 101 -28.67 -7.29 12.36
C VAL A 101 -29.80 -6.31 12.08
N THR A 102 -30.98 -6.80 11.76
CA THR A 102 -32.18 -5.96 11.72
C THR A 102 -32.63 -5.59 13.13
N PHE A 103 -33.32 -4.46 13.31
CA PHE A 103 -33.87 -4.10 14.62
C PHE A 103 -34.90 -5.12 15.12
N ALA A 104 -35.59 -5.83 14.22
CA ALA A 104 -36.49 -6.92 14.57
C ALA A 104 -35.72 -8.11 15.18
N GLU A 105 -34.59 -8.50 14.59
CA GLU A 105 -33.74 -9.59 15.12
C GLU A 105 -33.03 -9.19 16.41
N ALA A 106 -32.58 -7.94 16.52
CA ALA A 106 -31.94 -7.41 17.73
C ALA A 106 -32.87 -7.44 18.96
N ALA A 107 -34.18 -7.30 18.74
CA ALA A 107 -35.18 -7.37 19.82
C ALA A 107 -35.39 -8.79 20.35
N ILE A 108 -35.11 -9.82 19.55
CA ILE A 108 -35.31 -11.25 19.87
C ILE A 108 -34.11 -11.81 20.66
N GLY A 109 -32.89 -11.28 20.45
CA GLY A 109 -31.65 -11.77 21.07
C GLY A 109 -31.28 -11.16 22.44
N ALA A 110 -32.15 -10.33 23.04
CA ALA A 110 -31.83 -9.52 24.21
C ALA A 110 -31.72 -10.28 25.55
N ASP A 111 -31.92 -11.61 25.57
CA ASP A 111 -31.87 -12.43 26.79
C ASP A 111 -30.46 -12.90 27.17
N HIS A 112 -29.43 -12.65 26.35
CA HIS A 112 -28.04 -13.01 26.66
C HIS A 112 -27.19 -11.79 27.03
N SER A 113 -26.93 -11.65 28.34
CA SER A 113 -26.30 -10.48 29.00
C SER A 113 -24.81 -10.21 28.70
N SER A 114 -24.30 -10.50 27.51
CA SER A 114 -22.89 -10.18 27.15
C SER A 114 -22.69 -9.39 25.85
N LEU A 115 -23.75 -9.11 25.10
CA LEU A 115 -23.65 -8.40 23.82
C LEU A 115 -24.07 -6.93 23.98
N GLY A 116 -23.13 -6.02 23.69
CA GLY A 116 -23.38 -4.58 23.74
C GLY A 116 -24.23 -4.16 22.56
N ILE A 117 -25.56 -4.12 22.72
CA ILE A 117 -26.46 -3.50 21.74
C ILE A 117 -26.55 -2.02 22.08
N TYR A 118 -26.26 -1.12 21.13
CA TYR A 118 -26.51 0.31 21.31
C TYR A 118 -28.03 0.56 21.38
N ARG A 119 -28.56 0.72 22.60
CA ARG A 119 -29.96 1.05 22.87
C ARG A 119 -30.04 2.49 23.41
N PRO A 120 -30.49 3.47 22.62
CA PRO A 120 -30.97 4.73 23.17
C PRO A 120 -32.13 4.42 24.13
N SER A 121 -31.93 4.72 25.41
CA SER A 121 -32.90 4.47 26.48
C SER A 121 -34.17 5.29 26.27
N THR A 122 -35.26 4.63 25.91
CA THR A 122 -36.62 5.06 26.27
C THR A 122 -37.65 3.93 26.04
N TYR A 123 -38.26 3.48 27.16
CA TYR A 123 -39.45 2.63 27.37
C TYR A 123 -39.41 1.10 27.05
N PRO A 124 -40.07 0.25 27.90
CA PRO A 124 -40.05 -1.22 27.77
C PRO A 124 -41.21 -1.76 26.89
N PRO A 125 -41.04 -2.90 26.17
CA PRO A 125 -42.12 -3.50 25.39
C PRO A 125 -42.85 -4.62 26.14
N ALA A 126 -44.14 -4.76 25.82
CA ALA A 126 -45.01 -5.83 26.28
C ALA A 126 -44.79 -7.12 25.48
N SER A 127 -44.90 -8.24 26.20
CA SER A 127 -44.95 -9.64 25.77
C SER A 127 -45.83 -9.89 24.53
N SER A 128 -45.42 -10.82 23.64
CA SER A 128 -46.08 -12.14 23.51
C SER A 128 -45.77 -12.94 22.23
N VAL A 129 -45.88 -14.26 22.41
CA VAL A 129 -46.21 -15.36 21.47
C VAL A 129 -45.07 -16.11 20.77
N LEU A 130 -44.91 -17.35 21.24
CA LEU A 130 -44.19 -18.48 20.64
C LEU A 130 -44.68 -18.81 19.23
N SER A 131 -43.77 -19.20 18.34
CA SER A 131 -44.08 -20.12 17.24
C SER A 131 -42.86 -20.99 16.96
N THR A 132 -42.95 -22.21 17.47
CA THR A 132 -42.17 -23.39 17.12
C THR A 132 -42.67 -23.95 15.80
N GLU A 133 -41.88 -23.86 14.74
CA GLU A 133 -41.91 -24.78 13.59
C GLU A 133 -40.50 -24.85 13.00
N SER A 134 -39.80 -25.93 13.30
CA SER A 134 -38.39 -26.17 13.04
C SER A 134 -38.22 -27.14 11.85
N GLU A 135 -37.40 -26.68 10.89
CA GLU A 135 -36.20 -27.39 10.41
C GLU A 135 -36.37 -28.78 9.78
N ALA A 136 -36.88 -28.85 8.55
CA ALA A 136 -36.65 -30.05 7.71
C ALA A 136 -36.40 -29.79 6.21
N MET A 137 -36.56 -28.56 5.71
CA MET A 137 -36.45 -28.27 4.27
C MET A 137 -35.32 -27.28 3.87
N THR A 138 -34.44 -26.91 4.80
CA THR A 138 -33.33 -25.95 4.54
C THR A 138 -31.96 -26.63 4.36
N HIS A 139 -31.77 -27.86 4.86
CA HIS A 139 -30.46 -28.52 4.89
C HIS A 139 -29.93 -28.94 3.50
N GLY A 140 -30.78 -29.43 2.60
CA GLY A 140 -30.36 -29.90 1.27
C GLY A 140 -29.97 -28.77 0.29
N LYS A 141 -30.65 -27.62 0.39
CA LYS A 141 -30.36 -26.44 -0.44
C LYS A 141 -29.13 -25.69 0.06
N LEU A 142 -28.94 -25.65 1.39
CA LEU A 142 -27.75 -25.06 2.00
C LEU A 142 -26.49 -25.89 1.70
N GLY A 143 -26.56 -27.21 1.81
CA GLY A 143 -25.42 -28.10 1.54
C GLY A 143 -24.94 -28.09 0.08
N THR A 144 -25.88 -28.02 -0.87
CA THR A 144 -25.55 -27.89 -2.30
C THR A 144 -24.93 -26.52 -2.61
N GLN A 145 -25.48 -25.44 -2.03
CA GLN A 145 -24.94 -24.08 -2.18
C GLN A 145 -23.52 -23.94 -1.61
N THR A 146 -23.26 -24.48 -0.42
CA THR A 146 -21.90 -24.45 0.18
C THR A 146 -20.90 -25.26 -0.63
N THR A 147 -21.31 -26.41 -1.17
CA THR A 147 -20.44 -27.26 -1.99
C THR A 147 -20.04 -26.55 -3.29
N CYS A 148 -20.98 -25.89 -3.97
CA CYS A 148 -20.68 -25.10 -5.16
C CYS A 148 -19.74 -23.91 -4.85
N GLN A 149 -19.90 -23.25 -3.70
CA GLN A 149 -19.01 -22.17 -3.28
C GLN A 149 -17.60 -22.67 -2.98
N LEU A 150 -17.45 -23.79 -2.27
CA LEU A 150 -16.15 -24.39 -1.97
C LEU A 150 -15.40 -24.77 -3.25
N TYR A 151 -16.09 -25.39 -4.21
CA TYR A 151 -15.49 -25.75 -5.50
C TYR A 151 -14.99 -24.52 -6.27
N SER A 152 -15.79 -23.45 -6.32
CA SER A 152 -15.41 -22.20 -6.99
C SER A 152 -14.22 -21.52 -6.29
N ILE A 153 -14.19 -21.52 -4.96
CA ILE A 153 -13.05 -20.99 -4.19
C ILE A 153 -11.80 -21.82 -4.46
N GLU A 154 -11.90 -23.15 -4.46
CA GLU A 154 -10.78 -24.05 -4.74
C GLU A 154 -10.20 -23.82 -6.14
N GLU A 155 -11.05 -23.71 -7.15
CA GLU A 155 -10.64 -23.40 -8.52
C GLU A 155 -9.97 -22.02 -8.62
N SER A 156 -10.55 -21.01 -7.97
CA SER A 156 -9.97 -19.66 -7.93
C SER A 156 -8.61 -19.62 -7.24
N LEU A 157 -8.43 -20.42 -6.18
CA LEU A 157 -7.17 -20.55 -5.45
C LEU A 157 -6.10 -21.20 -6.33
N LYS A 158 -6.46 -22.27 -7.06
CA LYS A 158 -5.55 -22.92 -8.02
C LYS A 158 -5.14 -21.98 -9.15
N ALA A 159 -6.10 -21.25 -9.73
CA ALA A 159 -5.83 -20.28 -10.78
C ALA A 159 -4.92 -19.13 -10.27
N GLU A 160 -5.16 -18.64 -9.05
CA GLU A 160 -4.33 -17.60 -8.44
C GLU A 160 -2.92 -18.11 -8.11
N ALA A 161 -2.77 -19.35 -7.65
CA ALA A 161 -1.47 -19.96 -7.41
C ALA A 161 -0.65 -20.07 -8.72
N ALA A 162 -1.29 -20.51 -9.81
CA ALA A 162 -0.64 -20.59 -11.12
C ALA A 162 -0.24 -19.19 -11.65
N ARG A 163 -1.09 -18.18 -11.48
CA ARG A 163 -0.76 -16.78 -11.84
C ARG A 163 0.44 -16.26 -11.05
N ARG A 164 0.47 -16.52 -9.74
CA ARG A 164 1.60 -16.11 -8.88
C ARG A 164 2.90 -16.77 -9.28
N GLU A 165 2.87 -18.07 -9.58
CA GLU A 165 4.06 -18.78 -10.05
C GLU A 165 4.57 -18.19 -11.38
N CYS A 166 3.67 -17.86 -12.30
CA CYS A 166 4.05 -17.22 -13.57
C CYS A 166 4.71 -15.85 -13.35
N LEU A 167 4.09 -14.99 -12.53
CA LEU A 167 4.64 -13.67 -12.22
C LEU A 167 5.98 -13.77 -11.47
N GLN A 168 6.14 -14.78 -10.60
CA GLN A 168 7.39 -15.02 -9.91
C GLN A 168 8.52 -15.35 -10.90
N LYS A 169 8.26 -16.23 -11.88
CA LYS A 169 9.23 -16.55 -12.95
C LYS A 169 9.60 -15.32 -13.79
N GLU A 170 8.62 -14.48 -14.12
CA GLU A 170 8.89 -13.23 -14.84
C GLU A 170 9.75 -12.27 -14.01
N LEU A 171 9.49 -12.14 -12.71
CA LEU A 171 10.28 -11.30 -11.81
C LEU A 171 11.72 -11.82 -11.68
N GLU A 172 11.89 -13.13 -11.54
CA GLU A 172 13.21 -13.77 -11.51
C GLU A 172 13.98 -13.52 -12.83
N SER A 173 13.33 -13.68 -13.99
CA SER A 173 13.91 -13.39 -15.30
C SER A 173 14.32 -11.92 -15.43
N LEU A 174 13.41 -11.00 -15.11
CA LEU A 174 13.65 -9.56 -15.21
C LEU A 174 14.76 -9.11 -14.24
N SER A 175 14.82 -9.70 -13.04
CA SER A 175 15.89 -9.44 -12.08
C SER A 175 17.25 -9.89 -12.64
N ALA A 176 17.31 -11.08 -13.25
CA ALA A 176 18.53 -11.58 -13.87
C ALA A 176 18.99 -10.71 -15.04
N GLU A 177 18.05 -10.25 -15.88
CA GLU A 177 18.32 -9.32 -16.98
C GLU A 177 18.84 -7.97 -16.47
N HIS A 178 18.23 -7.42 -15.44
CA HIS A 178 18.66 -6.17 -14.83
C HIS A 178 20.07 -6.29 -14.24
N GLU A 179 20.36 -7.38 -13.51
CA GLU A 179 21.69 -7.63 -12.96
C GLU A 179 22.75 -7.76 -14.06
N HIS A 180 22.44 -8.49 -15.13
CA HIS A 180 23.29 -8.63 -16.30
C HIS A 180 23.57 -7.26 -16.96
N LEU A 181 22.53 -6.46 -17.19
CA LEU A 181 22.69 -5.14 -17.81
C LEU A 181 23.48 -4.18 -16.91
N ALA A 182 23.26 -4.22 -15.60
CA ALA A 182 24.03 -3.44 -14.62
C ALA A 182 25.51 -3.87 -14.60
N GLN A 183 25.81 -5.15 -14.79
CA GLN A 183 27.18 -5.63 -14.92
C GLN A 183 27.83 -5.14 -16.22
N GLN A 184 27.12 -5.19 -17.35
CA GLN A 184 27.61 -4.66 -18.62
C GLN A 184 27.90 -3.15 -18.53
N PHE A 185 27.01 -2.38 -17.90
CA PHE A 185 27.23 -0.95 -17.68
C PHE A 185 28.47 -0.68 -16.84
N ARG A 186 28.67 -1.43 -15.74
CA ARG A 186 29.89 -1.33 -14.91
C ARG A 186 31.16 -1.63 -15.70
N GLN A 187 31.16 -2.70 -16.50
CA GLN A 187 32.31 -3.04 -17.34
C GLN A 187 32.61 -1.95 -18.36
N GLN A 188 31.58 -1.34 -18.95
CA GLN A 188 31.74 -0.26 -19.91
C GLN A 188 32.31 1.01 -19.26
N ALA A 189 31.82 1.35 -18.06
CA ALA A 189 32.34 2.47 -17.27
C ALA A 189 33.81 2.25 -16.90
N GLU A 190 34.19 1.03 -16.52
CA GLU A 190 35.58 0.69 -16.18
C GLU A 190 36.50 0.81 -17.41
N LYS A 191 36.10 0.29 -18.57
CA LYS A 191 36.86 0.45 -19.81
C LYS A 191 37.03 1.92 -20.20
N ALA A 192 35.99 2.73 -20.04
CA ALA A 192 36.06 4.16 -20.29
C ALA A 192 37.03 4.87 -19.33
N SER A 193 36.99 4.53 -18.04
CA SER A 193 37.94 5.05 -17.05
C SER A 193 39.39 4.64 -17.36
N GLN A 194 39.60 3.40 -17.81
CA GLN A 194 40.92 2.92 -18.22
C GLN A 194 41.44 3.68 -19.45
N SER A 195 40.60 3.91 -20.47
CA SER A 195 41.01 4.68 -21.65
C SER A 195 41.32 6.14 -21.31
N GLU A 196 40.51 6.77 -20.46
CA GLU A 196 40.76 8.12 -19.94
C GLU A 196 42.11 8.19 -19.22
N SER A 197 42.42 7.23 -18.36
CA SER A 197 43.72 7.14 -17.68
C SER A 197 44.89 7.01 -18.66
N MET A 198 44.73 6.21 -19.73
CA MET A 198 45.76 6.09 -20.77
C MET A 198 45.97 7.41 -21.51
N LEU A 199 44.88 8.11 -21.89
CA LEU A 199 44.96 9.41 -22.55
C LEU A 199 45.67 10.45 -21.68
N TYR A 200 45.39 10.47 -20.38
CA TYR A 200 46.08 11.35 -19.44
C TYR A 200 47.60 11.09 -19.40
N LYS A 201 48.02 9.81 -19.37
CA LYS A 201 49.44 9.43 -19.41
C LYS A 201 50.10 9.86 -20.72
N CYS A 202 49.43 9.68 -21.86
CA CYS A 202 49.93 10.15 -23.16
C CYS A 202 50.11 11.67 -23.17
N LEU A 203 49.13 12.41 -22.67
CA LEU A 203 49.21 13.87 -22.57
C LEU A 203 50.38 14.31 -21.67
N GLN A 204 50.60 13.62 -20.55
CA GLN A 204 51.72 13.88 -19.65
C GLN A 204 53.07 13.70 -20.36
N VAL A 205 53.25 12.63 -21.13
CA VAL A 205 54.48 12.38 -21.90
C VAL A 205 54.69 13.45 -22.98
N ILE A 206 53.63 13.83 -23.70
CA ILE A 206 53.71 14.90 -24.71
C ILE A 206 54.17 16.22 -24.07
N ASN A 207 53.60 16.57 -22.92
CA ASN A 207 53.97 17.79 -22.20
C ASN A 207 55.44 17.75 -21.71
N GLN A 208 55.93 16.58 -21.26
CA GLN A 208 57.33 16.41 -20.88
C GLN A 208 58.28 16.61 -22.07
N ILE A 209 57.93 16.03 -23.23
CA ILE A 209 58.72 16.18 -24.46
C ILE A 209 58.72 17.65 -24.92
N ALA A 210 57.56 18.32 -24.87
CA ALA A 210 57.46 19.73 -25.22
C ALA A 210 58.37 20.60 -24.34
N SER A 211 58.38 20.36 -23.02
CA SER A 211 59.25 21.07 -22.08
C SER A 211 60.73 20.84 -22.37
N LEU A 212 61.14 19.60 -22.68
CA LEU A 212 62.54 19.30 -23.01
C LEU A 212 62.94 19.93 -24.35
N ALA A 213 62.04 19.96 -25.33
CA ALA A 213 62.29 20.60 -26.61
C ALA A 213 62.49 22.11 -26.46
N GLU A 214 61.71 22.77 -25.59
CA GLU A 214 61.89 24.19 -25.25
C GLU A 214 63.25 24.44 -24.58
N GLU A 215 63.66 23.57 -23.65
CA GLU A 215 64.97 23.66 -22.98
C GLU A 215 66.13 23.54 -23.97
N VAL A 216 66.11 22.52 -24.84
CA VAL A 216 67.13 22.35 -25.90
C VAL A 216 67.14 23.53 -26.86
N GLN A 217 65.97 24.07 -27.22
CA GLN A 217 65.89 25.24 -28.09
C GLN A 217 66.50 26.48 -27.43
N GLN A 218 66.31 26.66 -26.13
CA GLN A 218 66.88 27.77 -25.37
C GLN A 218 68.41 27.65 -25.24
N ASP A 219 68.93 26.45 -25.03
CA ASP A 219 70.36 26.17 -24.97
C ASP A 219 71.04 26.48 -26.32
N CYS A 220 70.45 26.03 -27.43
CA CYS A 220 70.98 26.33 -28.79
C CYS A 220 71.07 27.84 -29.03
N ARG A 221 70.02 28.61 -28.70
CA ARG A 221 70.03 30.07 -28.85
C ARG A 221 71.10 30.75 -28.01
N SER A 222 71.33 30.25 -26.79
CA SER A 222 72.33 30.80 -25.87
C SER A 222 73.77 30.54 -26.34
N THR A 223 74.02 29.42 -27.03
CA THR A 223 75.33 29.10 -27.61
C THR A 223 75.67 29.91 -28.87
N GLU A 224 74.66 30.35 -29.64
CA GLU A 224 74.87 31.20 -30.81
C GLU A 224 75.35 32.61 -30.40
N ASP A 225 74.80 33.18 -29.31
CA ASP A 225 75.19 34.51 -28.80
C ASP A 225 76.64 34.58 -28.27
N LEU A 226 77.21 33.47 -27.79
CA LEU A 226 78.61 33.41 -27.33
C LEU A 226 79.63 33.31 -28.47
N SER A 227 79.19 32.98 -29.69
CA SER A 227 80.07 32.80 -30.86
C SER A 227 80.35 34.10 -31.63
N VAL A 228 79.75 35.23 -31.24
CA VAL A 228 79.74 36.49 -32.02
C VAL A 228 80.84 37.50 -31.62
N PHE A 229 81.83 37.14 -30.82
CA PHE A 229 83.00 38.03 -30.57
C PHE A 229 84.25 37.59 -31.34
N PRO A 230 84.58 38.24 -32.48
CA PRO A 230 85.84 38.01 -33.16
C PRO A 230 86.99 38.81 -32.53
N ARG A 231 88.18 38.21 -32.57
CA ARG A 231 89.49 38.86 -32.28
C ARG A 231 89.87 39.87 -33.35
#